data_AF-A0A0N5B463-F1
#
_entry.id   AF-A0A0N5B463-F1
#
_cell.length_a   1.000
_cell.length_b   1.000
_cell.length_c   1.000
_cell.angle_alpha   90.00
_cell.angle_beta   90.00
_cell.angle_gamma   90.00
#
_symmetry.space_group_name_H-M   'P 1'
#
loop_
_entity.id
_entity.type
_entity.pdbx_description
1 polymer ?
#
loop_
_entity_poly.entity_id
_entity_poly.type
_entity_poly.pdbx_seq_one_letter_code
_entity_poly.pdbx_strand_id
1 'polypeptide(L)'
;MDEPAMDLLSLPDNFKLQIFKKLDWKSLKNLKLVCRDLYFLIEQNILSLDRPKAKFSNDDEYGNFLKNMDFTKIAMFYLYNVSERGSIWVRRELLSDERYSSICNVSAELPKGTSRFKSFHILILSNRKLILPYNGDLFRMQSLRRLGIFERNKPSLVIKKIIMDILIGNPMLEYENASTDTRKPLYIQITNHMFELGLLNPENRCDHKGFI
;
A
#
# COMPACT_ATOMS: atom_id res chain seq x y z
N MET A 1 -25.25 29.22 -40.03
CA MET A 1 -25.21 29.14 -38.56
C MET A 1 -24.10 28.17 -38.25
N ASP A 2 -23.06 28.63 -37.58
CA ASP A 2 -21.98 27.75 -37.15
C ASP A 2 -22.47 26.95 -35.94
N GLU A 3 -22.27 25.64 -35.97
CA GLU A 3 -22.63 24.76 -34.87
C GLU A 3 -21.68 25.05 -33.69
N PRO A 4 -22.19 25.33 -32.48
CA PRO A 4 -21.34 25.69 -31.35
C PRO A 4 -20.41 24.52 -31.01
N ALA A 5 -19.10 24.79 -30.97
CA ALA A 5 -18.12 23.80 -30.55
C ALA A 5 -18.40 23.35 -29.10
N MET A 6 -18.61 22.06 -28.91
CA MET A 6 -18.89 21.50 -27.59
C MET A 6 -17.61 21.44 -26.75
N ASP A 7 -17.61 22.10 -25.59
CA ASP A 7 -16.49 22.09 -24.65
C ASP A 7 -16.51 20.83 -23.78
N LEU A 8 -15.39 20.10 -23.70
CA LEU A 8 -15.22 18.93 -22.84
C LEU A 8 -15.52 19.25 -21.37
N LEU A 9 -15.18 20.45 -20.89
CA LEU A 9 -15.40 20.85 -19.49
C LEU A 9 -16.88 21.06 -19.17
N SER A 10 -17.70 21.38 -20.17
CA SER A 10 -19.16 21.52 -20.05
C SER A 10 -19.90 20.18 -19.94
N LEU A 11 -19.25 19.05 -20.27
CA LEU A 11 -19.88 17.75 -20.18
C LEU A 11 -20.13 17.33 -18.72
N PRO A 12 -21.24 16.63 -18.43
CA PRO A 12 -21.42 15.99 -17.13
C PRO A 12 -20.33 14.95 -16.85
N ASP A 13 -19.97 14.78 -15.58
CA ASP A 13 -18.82 13.96 -15.15
C ASP A 13 -18.91 12.50 -15.59
N ASN A 14 -20.10 11.90 -15.61
CA ASN A 14 -20.30 10.53 -16.08
C ASN A 14 -19.90 10.34 -17.56
N PHE A 15 -20.12 11.34 -18.42
CA PHE A 15 -19.69 11.31 -19.82
C PHE A 15 -18.18 11.52 -19.96
N LYS A 16 -17.61 12.49 -19.22
CA LYS A 16 -16.15 12.68 -19.14
C LYS A 16 -15.44 11.38 -18.74
N LEU A 17 -15.95 10.68 -17.72
CA LEU A 17 -15.39 9.39 -17.28
C LEU A 17 -15.46 8.30 -18.35
N GLN A 18 -16.52 8.25 -19.16
CA GLN A 18 -16.59 7.32 -20.28
C GLN A 18 -15.51 7.61 -21.33
N ILE A 19 -15.25 8.88 -21.62
CA ILE A 19 -14.16 9.32 -22.51
C ILE A 19 -12.80 8.94 -21.90
N PHE A 20 -12.60 9.22 -20.62
CA PHE A 20 -11.33 8.95 -19.93
C PHE A 20 -11.00 7.46 -19.87
N LYS A 21 -12.00 6.57 -19.77
CA LYS A 21 -11.81 5.11 -19.87
C LYS A 21 -11.26 4.65 -21.21
N LYS A 22 -11.34 5.47 -22.27
CA LYS A 22 -10.79 5.17 -23.60
C LYS A 22 -9.37 5.69 -23.79
N LEU A 23 -8.87 6.53 -22.88
CA LEU A 23 -7.53 7.09 -22.94
C LEU A 23 -6.51 6.13 -22.32
N ASP A 24 -5.32 6.08 -22.89
CA ASP A 24 -4.19 5.39 -22.26
C ASP A 24 -3.70 6.15 -21.02
N TRP A 25 -2.95 5.47 -20.15
CA TRP A 25 -2.49 6.04 -18.88
C TRP A 25 -1.58 7.25 -19.03
N LYS A 26 -0.78 7.33 -20.10
CA LYS A 26 0.08 8.50 -20.37
C LYS A 26 -0.78 9.71 -20.73
N SER A 27 -1.78 9.52 -21.57
CA SER A 27 -2.76 10.56 -21.92
C SER A 27 -3.56 11.02 -20.70
N LEU A 28 -4.00 10.10 -19.83
CA LEU A 28 -4.68 10.45 -18.58
C LEU A 28 -3.80 11.28 -17.64
N LYS A 29 -2.50 10.94 -17.51
CA LYS A 29 -1.56 11.74 -16.72
C LYS A 29 -1.42 13.16 -17.25
N ASN A 30 -1.34 13.33 -18.57
CA ASN A 30 -1.26 14.65 -19.17
C ASN A 30 -2.57 15.43 -18.97
N LEU A 31 -3.72 14.75 -19.09
CA LEU A 31 -5.03 15.36 -18.92
C LEU A 31 -5.25 15.91 -17.50
N LYS A 32 -4.70 15.26 -16.48
CA LYS A 32 -4.70 15.78 -15.10
C LYS A 32 -4.01 17.14 -14.96
N LEU A 33 -3.08 17.46 -15.85
CA LEU A 33 -2.30 18.70 -15.80
C LEU A 33 -3.01 19.86 -16.52
N VAL A 34 -4.10 19.59 -17.25
CA VAL A 34 -4.80 20.61 -18.05
C VAL A 34 -5.58 21.58 -17.16
N CYS A 35 -6.38 21.08 -16.21
CA CYS A 35 -7.08 21.92 -15.26
C CYS A 35 -7.43 21.19 -13.95
N ARG A 36 -7.80 21.97 -12.93
CA ARG A 36 -8.11 21.50 -11.57
C ARG A 36 -9.31 20.54 -11.52
N ASP A 37 -10.33 20.79 -12.32
CA ASP A 37 -11.54 19.95 -12.33
C ASP A 37 -11.24 18.55 -12.90
N LEU A 38 -10.47 18.49 -13.99
CA LEU A 38 -10.00 17.24 -14.58
C LEU A 38 -9.07 16.49 -13.62
N TYR A 39 -8.18 17.19 -12.91
CA TYR A 39 -7.34 16.59 -11.88
C TYR A 39 -8.18 15.85 -10.83
N PHE A 40 -9.15 16.54 -10.21
CA PHE A 40 -9.98 15.92 -9.17
C PHE A 40 -10.87 14.81 -9.70
N LEU A 41 -11.50 15.01 -10.87
CA LEU A 41 -12.37 14.01 -11.47
C LEU A 41 -11.60 12.70 -11.76
N ILE A 42 -10.39 12.80 -12.31
CA ILE A 42 -9.55 11.64 -12.60
C ILE A 42 -9.01 11.00 -11.31
N GLU A 43 -8.58 11.78 -10.31
CA GLU A 43 -8.08 11.25 -9.03
C GLU A 43 -9.17 10.51 -8.23
N GLN A 44 -10.37 11.09 -8.13
CA GLN A 44 -11.50 10.46 -7.43
C GLN A 44 -11.95 9.17 -8.11
N ASN A 45 -11.78 9.07 -9.42
CA ASN A 45 -12.19 7.92 -10.22
C ASN A 45 -11.02 7.03 -10.66
N ILE A 46 -9.84 7.21 -10.08
CA ILE A 46 -8.62 6.52 -10.53
C ILE A 46 -8.67 4.99 -10.39
N LEU A 47 -9.59 4.48 -9.58
CA LEU A 47 -9.86 3.05 -9.42
C LEU A 47 -10.80 2.51 -10.51
N SER A 48 -11.69 3.34 -11.05
CA SER A 48 -12.63 2.98 -12.11
C SER A 48 -12.08 3.23 -13.51
N LEU A 49 -11.05 4.07 -13.61
CA LEU A 49 -10.21 4.23 -14.79
C LEU A 49 -9.18 3.10 -14.80
N ASP A 50 -9.32 2.17 -15.75
CA ASP A 50 -8.51 0.95 -15.84
C ASP A 50 -7.01 1.31 -15.77
N ARG A 51 -6.42 1.14 -14.58
CA ARG A 51 -4.98 1.33 -14.41
C ARG A 51 -4.25 0.31 -15.28
N PRO A 52 -3.05 0.63 -15.77
CA PRO A 52 -2.22 -0.35 -16.44
C PRO A 52 -2.00 -1.54 -15.49
N LYS A 53 -2.65 -2.65 -15.82
CA LYS A 53 -2.46 -3.94 -15.16
C LYS A 53 -1.33 -4.62 -15.90
N ALA A 54 -0.16 -4.72 -15.26
CA ALA A 54 0.89 -5.58 -15.77
C ALA A 54 0.43 -7.03 -15.57
N LYS A 55 0.33 -7.78 -16.67
CA LYS A 55 0.15 -9.24 -16.64
C LYS A 55 1.49 -9.85 -16.99
N PHE A 56 1.95 -10.76 -16.15
CA PHE A 56 3.20 -11.47 -16.36
C PHE A 56 2.87 -12.88 -16.82
N SER A 57 3.57 -13.35 -17.85
CA SER A 57 3.40 -14.69 -18.40
C SER A 57 4.07 -15.77 -17.53
N ASN A 58 5.07 -15.39 -16.73
CA ASN A 58 5.81 -16.28 -15.84
C ASN A 58 6.51 -15.50 -14.69
N ASP A 59 7.11 -16.26 -13.77
CA ASP A 59 7.80 -15.74 -12.58
C ASP A 59 9.08 -14.94 -12.92
N ASP A 60 9.75 -15.25 -14.04
CA ASP A 60 10.97 -14.55 -14.45
C ASP A 60 10.67 -13.15 -14.98
N GLU A 61 9.62 -13.01 -15.80
CA GLU A 61 9.13 -11.72 -16.28
C GLU A 61 8.70 -10.83 -15.11
N TYR A 62 7.98 -11.40 -14.15
CA TYR A 62 7.62 -10.71 -12.91
C TYR A 62 8.86 -10.30 -12.11
N GLY A 63 9.82 -11.21 -11.91
CA GLY A 63 11.06 -10.93 -11.20
C GLY A 63 11.88 -9.82 -11.86
N ASN A 64 11.93 -9.78 -13.20
CA ASN A 64 12.63 -8.74 -13.94
C ASN A 64 11.91 -7.39 -13.88
N PHE A 65 10.58 -7.37 -13.92
CA PHE A 65 9.80 -6.16 -13.68
C PHE A 65 10.10 -5.56 -12.31
N LEU A 66 10.10 -6.41 -11.28
CA LEU A 66 10.37 -5.99 -9.91
C LEU A 66 11.76 -5.37 -9.74
N LYS A 67 12.81 -5.98 -10.31
CA LYS A 67 14.20 -5.48 -10.20
C LYS A 67 14.35 -4.04 -10.69
N ASN A 68 13.60 -3.67 -11.73
CA ASN A 68 13.70 -2.36 -12.38
C ASN A 68 12.75 -1.31 -11.79
N MET A 69 11.92 -1.70 -10.82
CA MET A 69 10.89 -0.84 -10.27
C MET A 69 11.37 -0.09 -9.02
N ASP A 70 11.22 1.24 -9.04
CA ASP A 70 11.49 2.10 -7.89
C ASP A 70 10.23 2.23 -7.01
N PHE A 71 10.17 1.40 -5.97
CA PHE A 71 9.05 1.37 -5.01
C PHE A 71 9.01 2.57 -4.07
N THR A 72 10.07 3.39 -4.00
CA THR A 72 10.10 4.55 -3.10
C THR A 72 9.06 5.60 -3.47
N LYS A 73 8.69 5.64 -4.77
CA LYS A 73 7.71 6.56 -5.37
C LYS A 73 6.28 5.98 -5.41
N ILE A 74 6.09 4.74 -5.01
CA ILE A 74 4.78 4.09 -5.08
C ILE A 74 3.91 4.57 -3.91
N ALA A 75 2.85 5.31 -4.25
CA ALA A 75 1.84 5.75 -3.30
C ALA A 75 0.86 4.62 -2.92
N MET A 76 0.65 3.64 -3.79
CA MET A 76 -0.26 2.53 -3.52
C MET A 76 0.29 1.25 -4.12
N PHE A 77 0.41 0.24 -3.26
CA PHE A 77 0.87 -1.09 -3.57
C PHE A 77 -0.26 -2.08 -3.29
N TYR A 78 -0.52 -3.01 -4.21
CA TYR A 78 -1.63 -3.96 -4.14
C TYR A 78 -1.15 -5.34 -4.62
N LEU A 79 -1.16 -6.32 -3.72
CA LEU A 79 -0.94 -7.74 -4.00
C LEU A 79 -2.28 -8.45 -3.97
N TYR A 80 -2.56 -9.22 -5.01
CA TYR A 80 -3.79 -9.99 -5.13
C TYR A 80 -3.49 -11.43 -5.50
N ASN A 81 -3.88 -12.35 -4.63
CA ASN A 81 -3.85 -13.78 -4.90
C ASN A 81 -5.15 -14.16 -5.62
N VAL A 82 -5.06 -14.38 -6.94
CA VAL A 82 -6.20 -14.74 -7.78
C VAL A 82 -6.83 -16.07 -7.35
N SER A 83 -6.00 -17.06 -6.98
CA SER A 83 -6.45 -18.41 -6.66
C SER A 83 -7.23 -18.46 -5.34
N GLU A 84 -6.78 -17.71 -4.34
CA GLU A 84 -7.39 -17.75 -3.00
C GLU A 84 -8.25 -16.52 -2.67
N ARG A 85 -8.38 -15.57 -3.61
CA ARG A 85 -9.09 -14.28 -3.45
C ARG A 85 -8.58 -13.43 -2.27
N GLY A 86 -7.36 -13.71 -1.79
CA GLY A 86 -6.72 -12.92 -0.75
C GLY A 86 -6.06 -11.67 -1.35
N SER A 87 -6.03 -10.58 -0.60
CA SER A 87 -5.38 -9.35 -1.02
C SER A 87 -4.62 -8.70 0.13
N ILE A 88 -3.52 -8.01 -0.19
CA ILE A 88 -2.79 -7.13 0.72
C ILE A 88 -2.56 -5.84 -0.03
N TRP A 89 -2.86 -4.71 0.58
CA TRP A 89 -2.52 -3.42 0.01
C TRP A 89 -1.92 -2.49 1.03
N VAL A 90 -0.98 -1.69 0.54
CA VAL A 90 -0.26 -0.71 1.32
C VAL A 90 -0.40 0.62 0.59
N ARG A 91 -1.11 1.56 1.19
CA ARG A 91 -1.31 2.90 0.64
C ARG A 91 -0.56 3.91 1.48
N ARG A 92 0.40 4.58 0.88
CA ARG A 92 1.05 5.76 1.43
C ARG A 92 0.32 7.00 0.95
N GLU A 93 -0.02 7.86 1.88
CA GLU A 93 -0.54 9.20 1.61
C GLU A 93 0.43 10.21 2.20
N LEU A 94 0.84 11.19 1.39
CA LEU A 94 1.54 12.36 1.88
C LEU A 94 0.47 13.32 2.39
N LEU A 95 0.52 13.62 3.68
CA LEU A 95 -0.32 14.66 4.25
C LEU A 95 0.36 16.02 4.07
N SER A 96 -0.45 17.05 3.89
CA SER A 96 -0.02 18.45 4.02
C SER A 96 -0.16 18.98 5.46
N ASP A 97 -0.54 18.13 6.42
CA ASP A 97 -0.67 18.53 7.83
C ASP A 97 0.72 18.68 8.46
N GLU A 98 0.97 19.82 9.11
CA GLU A 98 2.24 20.13 9.78
C GLU A 98 2.64 19.09 10.84
N ARG A 99 1.68 18.36 11.41
CA ARG A 99 1.92 17.39 12.49
C ARG A 99 2.41 16.02 11.99
N TYR A 100 2.10 15.65 10.76
CA TYR A 100 2.45 14.33 10.21
C TYR A 100 2.96 14.46 8.78
N SER A 101 4.17 13.97 8.55
CA SER A 101 4.77 13.97 7.21
C SER A 101 4.24 12.83 6.33
N SER A 102 3.67 11.76 6.91
CA SER A 102 3.10 10.67 6.13
C SER A 102 2.10 9.79 6.89
N ILE A 103 1.12 9.29 6.14
CA ILE A 103 0.22 8.20 6.53
C ILE A 103 0.60 6.95 5.73
N CYS A 104 0.64 5.80 6.40
CA CYS A 104 0.66 4.50 5.74
C CYS A 104 -0.52 3.64 6.21
N ASN A 105 -1.43 3.34 5.29
CA ASN A 105 -2.54 2.43 5.46
C ASN A 105 -2.13 1.04 4.97
N VAL A 106 -2.03 0.08 5.88
CA VAL A 106 -1.79 -1.33 5.55
C VAL A 106 -3.09 -2.09 5.76
N SER A 107 -3.58 -2.71 4.71
CA SER A 107 -4.78 -3.52 4.76
C SER A 107 -4.57 -4.87 4.14
N ALA A 108 -5.33 -5.84 4.61
CA ALA A 108 -5.34 -7.17 4.00
C ALA A 108 -6.72 -7.79 4.13
N GLU A 109 -7.13 -8.49 3.08
CA GLU A 109 -8.30 -9.36 3.08
C GLU A 109 -7.82 -10.79 2.94
N LEU A 110 -8.03 -11.58 3.99
CA LEU A 110 -7.63 -12.98 3.99
C LEU A 110 -8.86 -13.88 3.81
N PRO A 111 -8.76 -14.94 2.98
CA PRO A 111 -9.82 -15.92 2.85
C PRO A 111 -10.00 -16.66 4.18
N LYS A 112 -11.19 -16.61 4.78
CA LYS A 112 -11.55 -17.40 5.96
C LYS A 112 -12.60 -18.43 5.57
N GLY A 113 -12.15 -19.55 4.99
CA GLY A 113 -13.03 -20.65 4.63
C GLY A 113 -14.19 -20.20 3.72
N THR A 114 -15.41 -20.66 4.01
CA THR A 114 -16.55 -20.62 3.08
C THR A 114 -17.33 -19.31 2.99
N SER A 115 -17.15 -18.28 3.83
CA SER A 115 -18.04 -17.09 3.70
C SER A 115 -17.61 -15.73 4.25
N ARG A 116 -16.48 -15.57 4.97
CA ARG A 116 -16.09 -14.24 5.48
C ARG A 116 -14.62 -13.94 5.22
N PHE A 117 -14.31 -12.74 4.78
CA PHE A 117 -12.93 -12.26 4.75
C PHE A 117 -12.56 -11.76 6.15
N LYS A 118 -11.34 -12.04 6.60
CA LYS A 118 -10.78 -11.32 7.75
C LYS A 118 -10.08 -10.09 7.20
N SER A 119 -10.68 -8.92 7.39
CA SER A 119 -10.05 -7.65 7.06
C SER A 119 -9.15 -7.21 8.21
N PHE A 120 -7.95 -6.76 7.86
CA PHE A 120 -7.05 -6.05 8.75
C PHE A 120 -6.87 -4.66 8.20
N HIS A 121 -6.87 -3.65 9.07
CA HIS A 121 -6.59 -2.27 8.71
C HIS A 121 -5.68 -1.69 9.80
N ILE A 122 -4.48 -1.27 9.42
CA ILE A 122 -3.49 -0.67 10.31
C ILE A 122 -3.06 0.67 9.74
N LEU A 123 -3.20 1.71 10.56
CA LEU A 123 -2.82 3.08 10.26
C LEU A 123 -1.49 3.38 10.96
N ILE A 124 -0.46 3.70 10.18
CA ILE A 124 0.83 4.15 10.70
C ILE A 124 0.94 5.66 10.43
N LEU A 125 1.08 6.43 11.51
CA LEU A 125 1.30 7.87 11.48
C LEU A 125 2.76 8.15 11.81
N SER A 126 3.41 8.99 11.02
CA SER A 126 4.80 9.40 11.29
C SER A 126 5.01 10.88 11.01
N ASN A 127 5.78 11.51 11.90
CA ASN A 127 6.36 12.84 11.68
C ASN A 127 7.62 12.79 10.79
N ARG A 128 8.03 11.61 10.35
CA ARG A 128 9.07 11.40 9.35
C ARG A 128 8.42 10.89 8.08
N LYS A 129 9.11 11.08 6.96
CA LYS A 129 8.71 10.48 5.68
C LYS A 129 8.88 8.97 5.80
N LEU A 130 7.77 8.23 5.87
CA LEU A 130 7.79 6.78 5.78
C LEU A 130 8.25 6.38 4.38
N ILE A 131 9.26 5.52 4.31
CA ILE A 131 9.71 4.88 3.09
C ILE A 131 9.26 3.43 3.18
N LEU A 132 8.71 2.91 2.09
CA LEU A 132 8.38 1.49 1.96
C LEU A 132 9.74 0.86 1.67
N PRO A 133 10.30 0.10 2.62
CA PRO A 133 11.67 -0.36 2.51
C PRO A 133 11.82 -1.46 1.46
N TYR A 134 10.76 -1.85 0.77
CA TYR A 134 10.80 -2.91 -0.22
C TYR A 134 11.42 -2.45 -1.52
N ASN A 135 12.47 -3.15 -1.93
CA ASN A 135 12.89 -3.19 -3.33
C ASN A 135 12.12 -4.30 -4.06
N GLY A 136 12.37 -4.45 -5.35
CA GLY A 136 11.78 -5.53 -6.14
C GLY A 136 12.02 -6.94 -5.59
N ASP A 137 13.12 -7.17 -4.88
CA ASP A 137 13.49 -8.52 -4.45
C ASP A 137 12.55 -9.09 -3.38
N LEU A 138 12.00 -8.26 -2.50
CA LEU A 138 11.06 -8.73 -1.48
C LEU A 138 9.70 -9.12 -2.08
N PHE A 139 9.36 -8.57 -3.25
CA PHE A 139 8.13 -8.91 -3.96
C PHE A 139 8.28 -10.10 -4.91
N ARG A 140 9.49 -10.66 -5.09
CA ARG A 140 9.63 -11.89 -5.88
C ARG A 140 8.71 -12.95 -5.30
N MET A 141 8.08 -13.73 -6.18
CA MET A 141 7.12 -14.75 -5.75
C MET A 141 7.73 -15.74 -4.74
N GLN A 142 9.03 -16.04 -4.88
CA GLN A 142 9.78 -16.85 -3.91
C GLN A 142 9.87 -16.20 -2.53
N SER A 143 10.13 -14.89 -2.46
CA SER A 143 10.14 -14.11 -1.22
C SER A 143 8.75 -14.12 -0.59
N LEU A 144 7.70 -13.85 -1.37
CA LEU A 144 6.30 -13.88 -0.90
C LEU A 144 5.88 -15.27 -0.41
N ARG A 145 6.33 -16.34 -1.07
CA ARG A 145 6.17 -17.74 -0.63
C ARG A 145 6.93 -18.01 0.67
N ARG A 146 8.19 -17.57 0.78
CA ARG A 146 8.99 -17.66 2.02
C ARG A 146 8.33 -16.94 3.20
N LEU A 147 7.69 -15.80 2.93
CA LEU A 147 6.93 -15.05 3.92
C LEU A 147 5.60 -15.73 4.28
N GLY A 148 5.18 -16.76 3.53
CA GLY A 148 3.95 -17.48 3.79
C GLY A 148 2.68 -16.77 3.32
N ILE A 149 2.75 -15.82 2.37
CA ILE A 149 1.54 -15.15 1.83
C ILE A 149 0.51 -16.17 1.35
N PHE A 150 0.99 -17.28 0.78
CA PHE A 150 0.18 -18.31 0.16
C PHE A 150 -0.11 -19.50 1.09
N GLU A 151 0.25 -19.40 2.38
CA GLU A 151 -0.02 -20.46 3.34
C GLU A 151 -1.25 -20.12 4.18
N ARG A 152 -2.13 -21.11 4.39
CA ARG A 152 -3.50 -20.96 4.91
C ARG A 152 -3.66 -20.23 6.26
N ASN A 153 -2.57 -19.95 7.00
CA ASN A 153 -2.59 -19.25 8.29
C ASN A 153 -1.44 -18.25 8.50
N LYS A 154 -0.60 -18.01 7.48
CA LYS A 154 0.56 -17.13 7.59
C LYS A 154 0.41 -15.69 7.08
N PRO A 155 -0.70 -15.22 6.47
CA PRO A 155 -0.71 -13.83 6.01
C PRO A 155 -0.63 -12.80 7.15
N SER A 156 -1.03 -13.15 8.39
CA SER A 156 -0.79 -12.29 9.55
C SER A 156 0.70 -12.10 9.84
N LEU A 157 1.55 -13.10 9.58
CA LEU A 157 3.00 -12.96 9.68
C LEU A 157 3.52 -12.00 8.62
N VAL A 158 2.96 -12.06 7.41
CA VAL A 158 3.34 -11.16 6.32
C VAL A 158 2.97 -9.73 6.65
N ILE A 159 1.74 -9.49 7.12
CA ILE A 159 1.30 -8.14 7.52
C ILE A 159 2.16 -7.65 8.70
N LYS A 160 2.42 -8.50 9.70
CA LYS A 160 3.32 -8.19 10.83
C LYS A 160 4.69 -7.77 10.31
N LYS A 161 5.32 -8.59 9.47
CA LYS A 161 6.61 -8.25 8.85
C LYS A 161 6.51 -6.95 8.08
N ILE A 162 5.44 -6.75 7.31
CA ILE A 162 5.33 -5.58 6.47
C ILE A 162 5.36 -4.30 7.31
N ILE A 163 4.64 -4.32 8.43
CA ILE A 163 4.56 -3.21 9.35
C ILE A 163 5.87 -3.03 10.11
N MET A 164 6.48 -4.11 10.59
CA MET A 164 7.78 -4.04 11.29
C MET A 164 8.86 -3.43 10.39
N ASP A 165 8.94 -3.88 9.13
CA ASP A 165 9.86 -3.35 8.14
C ASP A 165 9.62 -1.84 7.91
N ILE A 166 8.37 -1.39 7.78
CA ILE A 166 8.03 0.02 7.62
C ILE A 166 8.43 0.85 8.86
N LEU A 167 8.19 0.32 10.06
CA LEU A 167 8.47 1.01 11.31
C LEU A 167 9.97 1.10 11.60
N ILE A 168 10.72 0.05 11.31
CA ILE A 168 12.17 -0.04 11.52
C ILE A 168 12.93 0.63 10.37
N GLY A 169 12.36 0.63 9.16
CA GLY A 169 13.05 1.06 7.95
C GLY A 169 14.09 0.05 7.44
N ASN A 170 14.03 -1.21 7.89
CA ASN A 170 14.95 -2.27 7.47
C ASN A 170 14.17 -3.51 7.00
N PRO A 171 14.07 -3.77 5.68
CA PRO A 171 13.31 -4.89 5.12
C PRO A 171 14.05 -6.23 5.24
N MET A 172 15.38 -6.17 5.39
CA MET A 172 16.29 -7.32 5.41
C MET A 172 16.42 -7.91 6.81
N LEU A 173 15.78 -7.31 7.81
CA LEU A 173 15.75 -7.93 9.12
C LEU A 173 14.96 -9.25 8.99
N GLU A 174 15.68 -10.35 9.15
CA GLU A 174 15.08 -11.65 9.36
C GLU A 174 14.49 -11.63 10.75
N TYR A 175 13.18 -11.40 10.83
CA TYR A 175 12.47 -11.69 12.06
C TYR A 175 12.38 -13.21 12.10
N GLU A 176 13.20 -13.84 12.95
CA GLU A 176 12.91 -15.18 13.43
C GLU A 176 11.42 -15.25 13.71
N ASN A 177 10.76 -16.35 13.31
CA ASN A 177 9.31 -16.53 13.38
C ASN A 177 8.79 -16.25 14.80
N ALA A 178 8.62 -14.97 15.14
CA ALA A 178 8.29 -14.53 16.47
C ALA A 178 6.88 -15.04 16.68
N SER A 179 6.78 -16.06 17.54
CA SER A 179 5.62 -16.92 17.70
C SER A 179 4.35 -16.10 17.59
N THR A 180 3.56 -16.39 16.55
CA THR A 180 2.25 -15.77 16.41
C THR A 180 1.30 -16.47 17.34
N ASP A 181 1.14 -15.91 18.53
CA ASP A 181 0.00 -16.22 19.37
C ASP A 181 -1.26 -15.74 18.65
N THR A 182 -1.94 -16.66 17.96
CA THR A 182 -3.16 -16.39 17.20
C THR A 182 -4.31 -15.90 18.07
N ARG A 183 -4.21 -16.04 19.40
CA ARG A 183 -5.18 -15.52 20.37
C ARG A 183 -5.02 -14.01 20.59
N LYS A 184 -3.83 -13.45 20.32
CA LYS A 184 -3.57 -12.01 20.48
C LYS A 184 -3.89 -11.25 19.20
N PRO A 185 -4.54 -10.08 19.29
CA PRO A 185 -4.66 -9.16 18.16
C PRO A 185 -3.30 -8.78 17.55
N LEU A 186 -3.28 -8.57 16.24
CA LEU A 186 -2.04 -8.29 15.47
C LEU A 186 -1.28 -7.05 15.99
N TYR A 187 -2.00 -5.99 16.39
CA TYR A 187 -1.37 -4.79 16.94
C TYR A 187 -0.64 -5.07 18.26
N ILE A 188 -1.17 -5.94 19.13
CA ILE A 188 -0.49 -6.34 20.37
C ILE A 188 0.80 -7.10 20.05
N GLN A 189 0.74 -8.00 19.05
CA GLN A 189 1.93 -8.74 18.63
C GLN A 189 3.02 -7.83 18.06
N ILE A 190 2.65 -6.81 17.28
CA ILE A 190 3.58 -5.81 16.75
C ILE A 190 4.18 -4.99 17.88
N THR A 191 3.34 -4.44 18.76
CA THR A 191 3.79 -3.62 19.89
C THR A 191 4.75 -4.38 20.79
N ASN A 192 4.39 -5.61 21.20
CA ASN A 192 5.27 -6.44 22.02
C ASN A 192 6.62 -6.70 21.35
N HIS A 193 6.60 -6.95 20.04
CA HIS A 193 7.84 -7.16 19.29
C HIS A 193 8.71 -5.90 19.23
N MET A 194 8.10 -4.71 19.13
CA MET A 194 8.83 -3.45 19.23
C MET A 194 9.41 -3.20 20.63
N PHE A 195 8.72 -3.66 21.69
CA PHE A 195 9.27 -3.65 23.05
C PHE A 195 10.48 -4.58 23.18
N GLU A 196 10.38 -5.82 22.66
CA GLU A 196 11.48 -6.80 22.64
C GLU A 196 12.72 -6.26 21.92
N LEU A 197 12.53 -5.49 20.85
CA LEU A 197 13.60 -4.82 20.11
C LEU A 197 14.12 -3.54 20.78
N GLY A 198 13.58 -3.14 21.94
CA GLY A 198 13.96 -1.91 22.64
C GLY A 198 13.54 -0.60 21.94
N LEU A 199 12.74 -0.68 20.87
CA LEU A 199 12.26 0.48 20.11
C LEU A 199 11.20 1.27 20.88
N LEU A 200 10.48 0.58 21.75
CA LEU A 200 9.53 1.16 22.69
C LEU A 200 10.09 1.00 24.11
N ASN A 201 11.24 1.58 24.43
CA ASN A 201 11.67 1.64 25.83
C ASN A 201 10.89 2.78 26.54
N PRO A 202 9.98 2.47 27.48
CA PRO A 202 9.24 3.50 28.21
C PRO A 202 10.17 4.30 29.13
N GLU A 203 11.27 3.70 29.59
CA GLU A 203 12.26 4.36 30.46
C GLU A 203 12.94 5.53 29.73
N ASN A 204 13.15 5.41 28.42
CA ASN A 204 13.78 6.46 27.59
C ASN A 204 12.83 7.60 27.20
N ARG A 205 11.53 7.51 27.48
CA ARG A 205 10.55 8.55 27.10
C ARG A 205 10.19 9.49 28.24
N CYS A 206 10.52 9.12 29.47
CA CYS A 206 10.21 9.89 30.67
C CYS A 206 11.48 10.39 31.37
N ASP A 207 12.49 10.83 30.62
CA ASP A 207 13.46 11.75 31.20
C ASP A 207 12.71 13.02 31.59
N HIS A 208 12.36 13.12 32.87
CA HIS A 208 11.70 14.22 33.55
C HIS A 208 12.54 15.51 33.57
N LYS A 209 13.25 15.83 32.49
CA LYS A 209 13.71 17.20 32.28
C LYS A 209 12.45 18.01 31.96
N GLY A 210 11.84 18.51 33.02
CA GLY A 210 10.71 19.42 32.94
C GLY A 210 11.00 20.48 31.90
N PHE A 211 10.00 20.76 31.07
CA PHE A 211 9.99 21.98 30.28
C PHE A 211 10.01 23.15 31.28
N ILE A 212 11.21 23.67 31.55
CA ILE A 212 11.42 24.95 32.23
C ILE A 212 11.32 26.04 31.17
#